data_AF-A0A838F1Y0-F1
#
_entry.id   AF-A0A838F1Y0-F1
#
_cell.length_a   1.000
_cell.length_b   1.000
_cell.length_c   1.000
_cell.angle_alpha   90.00
_cell.angle_beta   90.00
_cell.angle_gamma   90.00
#
_symmetry.space_group_name_H-M   'P 1'
#
loop_
_entity.id
_entity.type
_entity.pdbx_description
1 polymer ?
#
loop_
_entity_poly.entity_id
_entity_poly.type
_entity_poly.pdbx_seq_one_letter_code
_entity_poly.pdbx_strand_id
1 'polypeptide(L)'
;MKTVIIVSKCSRIIKLNSTEDWFEFHFKGVCAGEALRKVRLKGRKDFNIRLGEEYLMFVSLISCAGGVFTGEILKLKALAECWDRS
;
A
#
# COMPACT_ATOMS: atom_id res chain seq x y z
N MET A 1 -17.96 0.71 -0.45
CA MET A 1 -16.50 0.67 -0.66
C MET A 1 -15.93 -0.45 0.19
N LYS A 2 -15.09 -1.34 -0.38
CA LYS A 2 -14.42 -2.39 0.39
C LYS A 2 -13.09 -1.84 0.93
N THR A 3 -12.79 -2.10 2.20
CA THR A 3 -11.51 -1.74 2.82
C THR A 3 -10.75 -3.00 3.19
N VAL A 4 -9.42 -2.92 3.16
CA VAL A 4 -8.53 -4.04 3.47
C VAL A 4 -7.34 -3.56 4.29
N ILE A 5 -6.73 -4.47 5.03
CA ILE A 5 -5.43 -4.26 5.68
C ILE A 5 -4.37 -4.93 4.82
N ILE A 6 -3.30 -4.19 4.51
CA ILE A 6 -2.16 -4.69 3.75
C ILE A 6 -0.91 -4.49 4.59
N VAL A 7 -0.14 -5.56 4.78
CA VAL A 7 1.22 -5.50 5.32
C VAL A 7 2.18 -5.79 4.18
N SER A 8 3.01 -4.81 3.84
CA SER A 8 3.92 -4.95 2.70
C SER A 8 5.08 -3.98 2.73
N LYS A 9 6.17 -4.38 2.08
CA LYS A 9 7.32 -3.56 1.77
C LYS A 9 7.06 -2.61 0.60
N CYS A 10 7.39 -1.33 0.76
CA CYS A 10 7.36 -0.37 -0.34
C CYS A 10 8.51 -0.67 -1.32
N SER A 11 8.16 -0.88 -2.58
CA SER A 11 9.08 -1.29 -3.64
C SER A 11 9.37 -0.21 -4.67
N ARG A 12 8.48 0.78 -4.78
CA ARG A 12 8.64 1.91 -5.70
C ARG A 12 7.82 3.10 -5.22
N ILE A 13 8.39 4.29 -5.40
CA ILE A 13 7.69 5.57 -5.22
C ILE A 13 7.63 6.24 -6.59
N ILE A 14 6.43 6.63 -7.01
CA ILE A 14 6.13 7.26 -8.29
C ILE A 14 5.53 8.62 -7.99
N LYS A 15 6.29 9.69 -8.27
CA LYS A 15 5.85 11.08 -8.07
C LYS A 15 5.21 11.58 -9.37
N LEU A 16 3.89 11.59 -9.42
CA LEU A 16 3.14 11.99 -10.62
C LEU A 16 2.87 13.50 -10.67
N ASN A 17 2.65 14.13 -9.51
CA ASN A 17 2.36 15.56 -9.43
C ASN A 17 2.78 16.14 -8.07
N SER A 18 2.53 17.44 -7.88
CA SER A 18 2.90 18.17 -6.65
C SER A 18 1.95 17.93 -5.48
N THR A 19 0.93 17.09 -5.60
CA THR A 19 -0.09 16.89 -4.56
C THR A 19 -0.22 15.43 -4.12
N GLU A 20 0.20 14.47 -4.94
CA GLU A 20 -0.06 13.05 -4.74
C GLU A 20 1.13 12.19 -5.13
N ASP A 21 1.48 11.27 -4.24
CA ASP A 21 2.48 10.25 -4.50
C ASP A 21 1.78 8.89 -4.65
N TRP A 22 2.27 8.11 -5.62
CA TRP A 22 1.84 6.75 -5.85
C TRP A 22 2.93 5.78 -5.40
N PHE A 23 2.52 4.70 -4.78
CA PHE A 23 3.41 3.75 -4.13
C PHE A 23 3.13 2.35 -4.67
N GLU A 24 4.16 1.65 -5.14
CA GLU A 24 4.04 0.23 -5.46
C GLU A 24 4.61 -0.59 -4.30
N PHE A 25 3.87 -1.60 -3.89
CA PHE A 25 4.20 -2.49 -2.79
C PHE A 25 4.41 -3.93 -3.31
N HIS A 26 5.41 -4.61 -2.74
CA HIS A 26 5.67 -6.02 -3.05
C HIS A 26 4.56 -6.91 -2.52
N PHE A 27 3.74 -7.47 -3.41
CA PHE A 27 2.63 -8.30 -2.98
C PHE A 27 2.52 -9.55 -3.83
N LYS A 28 2.46 -10.70 -3.17
CA LYS A 28 2.11 -11.99 -3.76
C LYS A 28 0.98 -12.58 -2.92
N GLY A 29 -0.22 -12.61 -3.48
CA GLY A 29 -1.39 -13.09 -2.75
C GLY A 29 -2.59 -13.28 -3.67
N VAL A 30 -3.76 -13.43 -3.09
CA VAL A 30 -5.02 -13.62 -3.83
C VAL A 30 -6.07 -12.67 -3.26
N CYS A 31 -6.83 -11.99 -4.13
CA CYS A 31 -7.98 -11.18 -3.74
C CYS A 31 -9.20 -11.65 -4.52
N ALA A 32 -10.26 -12.05 -3.82
CA ALA A 32 -11.50 -12.56 -4.43
C ALA A 32 -11.29 -13.66 -5.49
N GLY A 33 -10.31 -14.55 -5.27
CA GLY A 33 -9.97 -15.63 -6.21
C GLY A 33 -8.99 -15.25 -7.31
N GLU A 34 -8.64 -13.97 -7.45
CA GLU A 34 -7.66 -13.50 -8.43
C GLU A 34 -6.25 -13.39 -7.82
N ALA A 35 -5.26 -13.95 -8.51
CA ALA A 35 -3.85 -13.82 -8.12
C ALA A 35 -3.37 -12.37 -8.28
N LEU A 36 -2.97 -11.75 -7.17
CA LEU A 36 -2.35 -10.43 -7.14
C LEU A 36 -0.83 -10.54 -7.25
N ARG A 37 -0.28 -9.74 -8.16
CA ARG A 37 1.16 -9.63 -8.41
C ARG A 37 1.71 -8.26 -7.99
N LYS A 38 0.81 -7.29 -7.80
CA LYS A 38 1.16 -5.91 -7.51
C LYS A 38 0.06 -5.21 -6.72
N VAL A 39 0.47 -4.38 -5.77
CA VAL A 39 -0.39 -3.44 -5.07
C VAL A 39 0.11 -2.03 -5.38
N ARG A 40 -0.77 -1.18 -5.92
CA ARG A 40 -0.48 0.21 -6.26
C ARG A 40 -1.41 1.12 -5.47
N LEU A 41 -0.85 1.90 -4.57
CA LEU A 41 -1.63 2.73 -3.66
C LEU A 41 -1.35 4.20 -3.89
N LYS A 42 -2.41 4.99 -3.94
CA LYS A 42 -2.34 6.44 -3.83
C LYS A 42 -2.20 6.80 -2.35
N GLY A 43 -1.26 7.66 -2.03
CA GLY A 43 -1.08 8.18 -0.68
C GLY A 43 -1.00 9.70 -0.65
N ARG A 44 -1.25 10.25 0.53
CA ARG A 44 -1.12 11.68 0.81
C ARG A 44 0.36 12.03 1.07
N LYS A 45 0.76 13.28 0.87
CA LYS A 45 2.17 13.72 1.03
C LYS A 45 2.70 13.67 2.46
N ASP A 46 1.82 13.75 3.45
CA ASP A 46 2.17 13.60 4.87
C ASP A 46 2.50 12.15 5.24
N PHE A 47 2.17 11.19 4.38
CA PHE A 47 2.64 9.82 4.52
C PHE A 47 4.12 9.75 4.15
N ASN A 48 4.99 9.74 5.15
CA ASN A 48 6.44 9.58 5.02
C ASN A 48 6.83 8.14 4.65
N ILE A 49 6.28 7.63 3.55
CA ILE A 49 6.56 6.28 3.04
C ILE A 49 7.93 6.29 2.36
N ARG A 50 8.79 5.38 2.78
CA ARG A 50 10.17 5.24 2.31
C ARG A 50 10.32 3.96 1.53
N LEU A 51 11.12 4.04 0.48
CA LEU A 51 11.50 2.89 -0.32
C LEU A 51 12.22 1.87 0.57
N GLY A 52 11.81 0.61 0.49
CA GLY A 52 12.47 -0.48 1.20
C GLY A 52 11.92 -0.77 2.61
N GLU A 53 11.09 0.11 3.16
CA GLU A 53 10.47 -0.04 4.48
C GLU A 53 9.14 -0.80 4.41
N GLU A 54 8.75 -1.42 5.53
CA GLU A 54 7.53 -2.19 5.68
C GLU A 54 6.46 -1.42 6.44
N TYR A 55 5.21 -1.53 5.99
CA TYR A 55 4.10 -0.77 6.53
C TYR A 55 2.88 -1.65 6.75
N LEU A 56 2.17 -1.38 7.84
CA LEU A 56 0.79 -1.79 8.06
C LEU A 56 -0.13 -0.68 7.54
N MET A 57 -0.95 -0.98 6.54
CA MET A 57 -1.77 0.01 5.84
C MET A 57 -3.24 -0.38 5.87
N PHE A 58 -4.11 0.57 6.18
CA PHE A 58 -5.55 0.46 5.98
C PHE A 58 -5.92 1.17 4.68
N VAL A 59 -6.52 0.44 3.75
CA VAL A 59 -6.62 0.83 2.35
C VAL A 59 -8.06 0.71 1.84
N SER A 60 -8.55 1.72 1.11
CA SER A 60 -9.78 1.61 0.33
C SER A 60 -9.48 1.02 -1.05
N LEU A 61 -10.24 0.00 -1.45
CA LEU A 61 -10.14 -0.57 -2.78
C LEU A 61 -10.82 0.36 -3.80
N ILE A 62 -10.07 0.74 -4.84
CA ILE A 62 -10.59 1.47 -6.01
C ILE A 62 -10.87 0.48 -7.14
N SER A 63 -9.89 -0.35 -7.50
CA SER A 63 -10.03 -1.37 -8.54
C SER A 63 -9.11 -2.56 -8.30
N CYS A 64 -9.51 -3.73 -8.79
CA CYS A 64 -8.68 -4.93 -8.85
C CYS A 64 -8.86 -5.53 -10.24
N ALA A 65 -7.84 -5.44 -11.08
CA ALA A 65 -7.91 -5.93 -12.45
C ALA A 65 -6.51 -6.34 -12.94
N GLY A 66 -6.44 -7.41 -13.73
CA GLY A 66 -5.16 -7.88 -14.31
C GLY A 66 -4.11 -8.26 -13.26
N GLY A 67 -4.54 -8.70 -12.08
CA GLY A 67 -3.64 -9.03 -10.97
C GLY A 67 -3.00 -7.81 -10.28
N VAL A 68 -3.55 -6.62 -10.50
CA VAL A 68 -3.13 -5.38 -9.83
C VAL A 68 -4.24 -4.87 -8.93
N PHE A 69 -3.96 -4.79 -7.64
CA PHE A 69 -4.80 -4.10 -6.67
C PHE A 69 -4.46 -2.61 -6.71
N THR A 70 -5.47 -1.76 -6.92
CA THR A 70 -5.33 -0.30 -6.88
C THR A 70 -6.23 0.27 -5.79
N GLY A 71 -5.68 1.14 -4.95
CA GLY A 71 -6.40 1.70 -3.82
C GLY A 71 -5.84 3.01 -3.30
N GLU A 72 -6.46 3.54 -2.25
CA GLU A 72 -6.00 4.72 -1.52
C GLU A 72 -5.67 4.35 -0.07
N ILE A 73 -4.54 4.84 0.42
CA ILE A 73 -4.12 4.67 1.82
C ILE A 73 -4.97 5.59 2.69
N LEU A 74 -5.74 5.01 3.61
CA LEU A 74 -6.55 5.76 4.58
C LEU A 74 -5.80 6.00 5.88
N LYS A 75 -5.02 5.00 6.33
CA LYS A 75 -4.14 5.06 7.50
C LYS A 75 -2.89 4.22 7.23
N LEU A 76 -1.76 4.61 7.80
CA LEU A 76 -0.55 3.78 7.79
C LEU A 76 0.17 3.83 9.13
N LYS A 77 0.97 2.81 9.38
CA LYS A 77 1.97 2.78 10.44
C LYS A 77 3.20 2.02 9.95
N ALA A 78 4.40 2.51 10.26
CA ALA A 78 5.62 1.76 9.98
C ALA A 78 5.60 0.46 10.80
N LEU A 79 5.88 -0.68 10.15
CA LEU A 79 5.76 -1.98 10.81
C LEU A 79 6.75 -2.09 11.99
N ALA A 80 7.91 -1.45 11.89
CA ALA A 80 8.91 -1.36 12.96
C ALA A 80 8.39 -0.66 14.23
N GLU A 81 7.36 0.19 14.13
CA GLU A 81 6.74 0.91 15.26
C GLU A 81 5.53 0.16 15.84
N CYS A 82 5.14 -0.99 15.25
CA CYS A 82 4.03 -1.81 15.72
C CYS A 82 4.43 -2.79 16.84
N TRP A 83 5.73 -2.95 17.09
CA TRP A 83 6.24 -3.80 18.15
C TRP A 83 6.46 -2.97 19.41
N ASP A 84 5.89 -3.40 20.52
CA ASP A 84 6.32 -2.90 21.82
C ASP A 84 7.74 -3.39 22.08
N ARG A 85 8.66 -2.46 22.36
CA ARG A 85 10.00 -2.80 22.86
C ARG A 85 9.85 -3.25 24.32
N SER A 86 9.37 -4.48 24.52
CA SER A 86 9.45 -5.18 25.81
C SER A 86 10.87 -5.58 26.12
#